data_AF-A0A183D8A3-F1
#
_entry.id   AF-A0A183D8A3-F1
#
_cell.length_a   1.000
_cell.length_b   1.000
_cell.length_c   1.000
_cell.angle_alpha   90.00
_cell.angle_beta   90.00
_cell.angle_gamma   90.00
#
_symmetry.space_group_name_H-M   'P 1'
#
loop_
_entity.id
_entity.type
_entity.pdbx_description
1 polymer ?
#
loop_
_entity_poly.entity_id
_entity_poly.type
_entity_poly.pdbx_seq_one_letter_code
_entity_poly.pdbx_strand_id
1 'polypeptide(L)'
;MDRAWTLERTWNGADLSNGWSCELCEYGYSCTIQCVKKQNCDTWTLSVHPEEHCAYSLLVDVALSVGAFHFKVFRDLWYASSVVLQEETRSGSRVDVTFRLRIIETLSPQDLTGQTPYRDFEIQCQERTWFIDVTYLASLGGTLFPGWCEMRSKGIKTCEVNDMSTYELDCLIDATAKYRQIVVTRCLFR
;
A
#
# COMPACT_ATOMS: atom_id res chain seq x y z
N MET A 1 18.27 -12.54 -10.62
CA MET A 1 17.43 -13.76 -10.47
C MET A 1 16.02 -13.28 -10.27
N ASP A 2 15.11 -13.60 -11.18
CA ASP A 2 13.69 -13.29 -10.97
C ASP A 2 13.20 -14.06 -9.75
N ARG A 3 12.78 -13.33 -8.71
CA ARG A 3 12.16 -13.94 -7.53
C ARG A 3 10.86 -14.63 -7.98
N ALA A 4 10.59 -15.83 -7.46
CA ALA A 4 9.35 -16.54 -7.75
C ALA A 4 8.12 -15.68 -7.38
N TRP A 5 7.00 -15.91 -8.07
CA TRP A 5 5.70 -15.40 -7.63
C TRP A 5 5.23 -16.21 -6.42
N THR A 6 4.62 -15.55 -5.43
CA THR A 6 4.06 -16.20 -4.24
C THR A 6 2.79 -16.96 -4.61
N LEU A 7 1.94 -16.31 -5.41
CA LEU A 7 0.72 -16.88 -5.95
C LEU A 7 0.64 -16.62 -7.45
N GLU A 8 0.28 -17.64 -8.21
CA GLU A 8 -0.05 -17.54 -9.63
C GLU A 8 -1.30 -18.35 -9.90
N ARG A 9 -2.31 -17.69 -10.48
CA ARG A 9 -3.58 -18.33 -10.84
C ARG A 9 -3.95 -17.97 -12.28
N THR A 10 -4.26 -19.00 -13.06
CA THR A 10 -4.71 -18.84 -14.45
C THR A 10 -6.11 -19.40 -14.62
N TRP A 11 -6.99 -18.64 -15.25
CA TRP A 11 -8.31 -19.05 -15.70
C TRP A 11 -8.32 -19.07 -17.22
N ASN A 12 -8.29 -20.28 -17.79
CA ASN A 12 -8.27 -20.46 -19.24
C ASN A 12 -9.69 -20.31 -19.81
N GLY A 13 -9.84 -19.49 -20.85
CA GLY A 13 -11.11 -19.28 -21.55
C GLY A 13 -12.23 -18.73 -20.68
N ALA A 14 -11.92 -17.80 -19.77
CA ALA A 14 -12.90 -17.13 -18.92
C ALA A 14 -13.98 -16.46 -19.79
N ASP A 15 -15.24 -16.82 -19.56
CA ASP A 15 -16.38 -16.28 -20.29
C ASP A 15 -16.74 -14.89 -19.75
N LEU A 16 -16.57 -13.87 -20.59
CA LEU A 16 -16.82 -12.48 -20.25
C LEU A 16 -18.18 -12.00 -20.74
N SER A 17 -19.01 -12.86 -21.36
CA SER A 17 -20.22 -12.43 -22.08
C SER A 17 -21.15 -11.53 -21.27
N ASN A 18 -21.20 -11.72 -19.94
CA ASN A 18 -21.98 -10.91 -19.00
C ASN A 18 -21.12 -10.21 -17.92
N GLY A 19 -19.83 -10.00 -18.20
CA GLY A 19 -18.82 -9.66 -17.20
C GLY A 19 -18.26 -10.90 -16.52
N TRP A 20 -17.26 -10.69 -15.67
CA TRP A 20 -16.55 -11.77 -14.98
C TRP A 20 -16.02 -11.29 -13.64
N SER A 21 -15.98 -12.15 -12.64
CA SER A 21 -15.29 -11.84 -11.38
C SER A 21 -14.69 -13.09 -10.76
N CYS A 22 -13.61 -12.91 -10.01
CA CYS A 22 -13.04 -13.93 -9.17
C CYS A 22 -12.43 -13.30 -7.93
N GLU A 23 -12.40 -14.06 -6.85
CA GLU A 23 -11.84 -13.69 -5.57
C GLU A 23 -10.81 -14.75 -5.15
N LEU A 24 -9.68 -14.29 -4.61
CA LEU A 24 -8.60 -15.11 -4.10
C LEU A 24 -8.14 -14.55 -2.76
N CYS A 25 -8.01 -15.40 -1.75
CA CYS A 25 -7.41 -15.02 -0.49
C CYS A 25 -5.95 -15.47 -0.44
N GLU A 26 -5.05 -14.57 -0.05
CA GLU A 26 -3.64 -14.88 0.13
C GLU A 26 -3.05 -13.99 1.22
N TYR A 27 -2.31 -14.60 2.16
CA TYR A 27 -1.74 -13.90 3.33
C TYR A 27 -2.76 -12.98 4.05
N GLY A 28 -3.99 -13.45 4.29
CA GLY A 28 -5.01 -12.65 5.00
C GLY A 28 -5.51 -11.42 4.25
N TYR A 29 -5.26 -11.34 2.94
CA TYR A 29 -5.85 -10.33 2.04
C TYR A 29 -6.69 -11.03 0.98
N SER A 30 -7.93 -10.56 0.81
CA SER A 30 -8.78 -10.91 -0.32
C SER A 30 -8.47 -10.01 -1.51
N CYS A 31 -8.22 -10.63 -2.65
CA CYS A 31 -7.97 -10.01 -3.95
C CYS A 31 -9.16 -10.29 -4.86
N THR A 32 -9.89 -9.25 -5.24
CA THR A 32 -11.04 -9.35 -6.14
C THR A 32 -10.67 -8.78 -7.50
N ILE A 33 -10.75 -9.62 -8.53
CA ILE A 33 -10.58 -9.21 -9.92
C ILE A 33 -11.96 -9.20 -10.56
N GLN A 34 -12.35 -8.07 -11.13
CA GLN A 34 -13.64 -7.90 -11.76
C GLN A 34 -13.48 -7.31 -13.16
N CYS A 35 -14.21 -7.86 -14.11
CA CYS A 35 -14.39 -7.35 -15.46
C CYS A 35 -15.84 -6.89 -15.64
N VAL A 36 -16.02 -5.61 -15.93
CA VAL A 36 -17.31 -5.02 -16.28
C VAL A 36 -17.35 -4.71 -17.77
N LYS A 37 -18.36 -5.25 -18.46
CA LYS A 37 -18.62 -4.96 -19.88
C LYS A 37 -19.10 -3.52 -20.07
N LYS A 38 -18.44 -2.76 -20.94
CA LYS A 38 -18.95 -1.50 -21.49
C LYS A 38 -19.18 -1.65 -23.00
N GLN A 39 -19.85 -0.67 -23.61
CA GLN A 39 -20.21 -0.72 -25.04
C GLN A 39 -19.00 -0.94 -25.97
N ASN A 40 -17.84 -0.38 -25.64
CA ASN A 40 -16.66 -0.36 -26.52
C ASN A 40 -15.40 -1.00 -25.90
N CYS A 41 -15.43 -1.30 -24.61
CA CYS A 41 -14.28 -1.82 -23.86
C CYS A 41 -14.75 -2.65 -22.66
N ASP A 42 -13.83 -3.45 -22.12
CA ASP A 42 -14.01 -4.19 -20.88
C ASP A 42 -13.13 -3.53 -19.81
N THR A 43 -13.75 -3.09 -18.71
CA THR A 43 -13.03 -2.48 -17.58
C THR A 43 -12.66 -3.55 -16.58
N TRP A 44 -11.36 -3.68 -16.33
CA TRP A 44 -10.79 -4.59 -15.34
C TRP A 44 -10.40 -3.83 -14.10
N THR A 45 -10.90 -4.26 -12.95
CA THR A 45 -10.59 -3.72 -11.65
C THR A 45 -10.00 -4.82 -10.78
N LEU A 46 -8.81 -4.59 -10.23
CA LEU A 46 -8.27 -5.37 -9.14
C LEU A 46 -8.41 -4.56 -7.86
N SER A 47 -9.17 -5.10 -6.92
CA SER A 47 -9.33 -4.55 -5.59
C SER A 47 -8.72 -5.49 -4.56
N VAL A 48 -8.19 -4.93 -3.49
CA VAL A 48 -7.67 -5.67 -2.36
C VAL A 48 -8.40 -5.26 -1.09
N HIS A 49 -8.62 -6.22 -0.19
CA HIS A 49 -9.21 -6.01 1.13
C HIS A 49 -8.49 -6.86 2.18
N PRO A 50 -7.98 -6.29 3.29
CA PRO A 50 -7.49 -7.08 4.42
C PRO A 50 -8.66 -7.82 5.09
N GLU A 51 -8.47 -9.08 5.46
CA GLU A 51 -9.44 -9.82 6.28
C GLU A 51 -9.53 -9.21 7.70
N GLU A 52 -10.66 -9.42 8.41
CA GLU A 52 -11.04 -8.70 9.66
C GLU A 52 -9.99 -8.74 10.80
N HIS A 53 -8.97 -9.59 10.72
CA HIS A 53 -7.93 -9.77 11.73
C HIS A 53 -6.51 -9.49 11.22
N CYS A 54 -6.35 -8.96 10.00
CA CYS A 54 -5.04 -8.68 9.44
C CYS A 54 -4.40 -7.44 10.09
N ALA A 55 -3.52 -7.67 11.07
CA ALA A 55 -2.81 -6.62 11.81
C ALA A 55 -1.50 -6.15 11.13
N TYR A 56 -1.14 -6.72 9.98
CA TYR A 56 0.08 -6.41 9.24
C TYR A 56 -0.22 -5.84 7.87
N SER A 57 0.76 -5.14 7.32
CA SER A 57 0.74 -4.63 5.94
C SER A 57 1.63 -5.50 5.05
N LEU A 58 1.35 -5.53 3.75
CA LEU A 58 2.14 -6.28 2.79
C LEU A 58 2.75 -5.33 1.76
N LEU A 59 4.05 -5.47 1.53
CA LEU A 59 4.70 -4.88 0.36
C LEU A 59 4.68 -5.92 -0.75
N VAL A 60 4.07 -5.60 -1.89
CA VAL A 60 3.78 -6.58 -2.95
C VAL A 60 4.16 -6.10 -4.35
N ASP A 61 4.45 -7.06 -5.23
CA ASP A 61 4.35 -6.87 -6.67
C ASP A 61 3.13 -7.63 -7.18
N VAL A 62 2.41 -7.03 -8.13
CA VAL A 62 1.22 -7.59 -8.73
C VAL A 62 1.34 -7.56 -10.24
N ALA A 63 0.89 -8.62 -10.90
CA ALA A 63 0.67 -8.62 -12.34
C ALA A 63 -0.68 -9.25 -12.71
N LEU A 64 -1.42 -8.58 -13.59
CA LEU A 64 -2.66 -9.08 -14.17
C LEU A 64 -2.47 -9.17 -15.68
N SER A 65 -2.65 -10.35 -16.25
CA SER A 65 -2.65 -10.58 -17.70
C SER A 65 -4.03 -10.98 -18.17
N VAL A 66 -4.52 -10.34 -19.22
CA VAL A 66 -5.82 -10.58 -19.84
C VAL A 66 -5.61 -10.73 -21.34
N GLY A 67 -5.58 -11.97 -21.85
CA GLY A 67 -5.18 -12.26 -23.23
C GLY A 67 -3.81 -11.64 -23.57
N ALA A 68 -3.80 -10.69 -24.49
CA ALA A 68 -2.58 -9.98 -24.91
C ALA A 68 -2.23 -8.74 -24.06
N PHE A 69 -3.08 -8.37 -23.10
CA PHE A 69 -2.86 -7.21 -22.23
C PHE A 69 -2.16 -7.65 -20.94
N HIS A 70 -1.12 -6.91 -20.53
CA HIS A 70 -0.35 -7.21 -19.34
C HIS A 70 -0.19 -5.94 -18.48
N PHE A 71 -0.67 -6.00 -17.25
CA PHE A 71 -0.62 -4.91 -16.29
C PHE A 71 0.27 -5.32 -15.12
N LYS A 72 1.09 -4.39 -14.63
CA LYS A 72 1.97 -4.63 -13.49
C LYS A 72 1.96 -3.45 -12.54
N VAL A 73 1.89 -3.75 -11.25
CA VAL A 73 2.06 -2.79 -10.17
C VAL A 73 3.21 -3.29 -9.30
N PHE A 74 4.27 -2.51 -9.19
CA PHE A 74 5.45 -2.88 -8.41
C PHE A 74 5.48 -2.13 -7.09
N ARG A 75 5.91 -2.84 -6.03
CA ARG A 75 6.07 -2.29 -4.68
C ARG A 75 4.85 -1.49 -4.24
N ASP A 76 3.68 -2.11 -4.34
CA ASP A 76 2.45 -1.56 -3.76
C ASP A 76 2.36 -1.96 -2.28
N LEU A 77 1.79 -1.08 -1.47
CA LEU A 77 1.64 -1.31 -0.03
C LEU A 77 0.18 -1.56 0.30
N TRP A 78 -0.11 -2.78 0.74
CA TRP A 78 -1.45 -3.21 1.13
C TRP A 78 -1.58 -3.13 2.65
N TYR A 79 -2.53 -2.32 3.11
CA TYR A 79 -2.84 -2.13 4.53
C TYR A 79 -4.31 -1.82 4.79
N ALA A 80 -5.08 -1.56 3.74
CA ALA A 80 -6.49 -1.20 3.79
C ALA A 80 -7.16 -1.57 2.46
N SER A 81 -8.48 -1.55 2.44
CA SER A 81 -9.26 -1.73 1.22
C SER A 81 -8.88 -0.69 0.18
N SER A 82 -8.50 -1.12 -1.02
CA SER A 82 -8.18 -0.20 -2.10
C SER A 82 -8.30 -0.83 -3.48
N VAL A 83 -8.46 0.02 -4.50
CA VAL A 83 -8.32 -0.38 -5.90
C VAL A 83 -6.84 -0.29 -6.27
N VAL A 84 -6.24 -1.44 -6.58
CA VAL A 84 -4.81 -1.57 -6.91
C VAL A 84 -4.57 -1.25 -8.38
N LEU A 85 -5.49 -1.69 -9.25
CA LEU A 85 -5.42 -1.50 -10.69
C LEU A 85 -6.83 -1.30 -11.23
N GLN A 86 -6.98 -0.34 -12.14
CA GLN A 86 -8.19 -0.20 -12.95
C GLN A 86 -7.79 0.18 -14.38
N GLU A 87 -8.00 -0.73 -15.32
CA GLU A 87 -7.57 -0.57 -16.71
C GLU A 87 -8.64 -1.04 -17.69
N GLU A 88 -8.62 -0.51 -18.91
CA GLU A 88 -9.56 -0.86 -19.96
C GLU A 88 -8.89 -1.68 -21.06
N THR A 89 -9.57 -2.74 -21.50
CA THR A 89 -9.11 -3.63 -22.58
C THR A 89 -10.13 -3.67 -23.70
N ARG A 90 -9.70 -4.14 -24.88
CA ARG A 90 -10.64 -4.41 -25.98
C ARG A 90 -11.61 -5.52 -25.56
N SER A 91 -12.89 -5.34 -25.88
CA SER A 91 -13.92 -6.31 -25.50
C SER A 91 -13.72 -7.67 -26.17
N GLY A 92 -13.76 -8.73 -25.35
CA GLY A 92 -13.68 -10.13 -25.81
C GLY A 92 -14.81 -10.99 -25.25
N SER A 93 -15.10 -12.14 -25.85
CA SER A 93 -16.10 -13.09 -25.32
C SER A 93 -15.47 -14.14 -24.40
N ARG A 94 -14.30 -14.67 -24.78
CA ARG A 94 -13.49 -15.56 -23.96
C ARG A 94 -12.04 -15.13 -24.00
N VAL A 95 -11.42 -15.02 -22.82
CA VAL A 95 -10.01 -14.65 -22.69
C VAL A 95 -9.34 -15.47 -21.59
N ASP A 96 -8.04 -15.69 -21.73
CA ASP A 96 -7.25 -16.22 -20.63
C ASP A 96 -6.93 -15.09 -19.66
N VAL A 97 -7.16 -15.33 -18.37
CA VAL A 97 -6.85 -14.38 -17.30
C VAL A 97 -5.77 -15.02 -16.42
N THR A 98 -4.68 -14.30 -16.17
CA THR A 98 -3.62 -14.75 -15.24
C THR A 98 -3.37 -13.67 -14.20
N PHE A 99 -3.53 -14.01 -12.93
CA PHE A 99 -3.17 -13.18 -11.80
C PHE A 99 -1.90 -13.71 -11.15
N ARG A 100 -0.98 -12.81 -10.85
CA ARG A 100 0.28 -13.08 -10.17
C ARG A 100 0.47 -12.09 -9.03
N LEU A 101 0.78 -12.62 -7.86
CA LEU A 101 1.08 -11.87 -6.66
C LEU A 101 2.43 -12.34 -6.11
N ARG A 102 3.28 -11.39 -5.76
CA ARG A 102 4.52 -11.63 -5.03
C ARG A 102 4.49 -10.82 -3.76
N ILE A 103 4.56 -11.51 -2.63
CA ILE A 103 4.80 -10.89 -1.33
C ILE A 103 6.30 -10.63 -1.22
N ILE A 104 6.67 -9.35 -1.15
CA ILE A 104 8.05 -8.93 -0.95
C ILE A 104 8.39 -8.99 0.54
N GLU A 105 7.52 -8.41 1.37
CA GLU A 105 7.74 -8.27 2.81
C GLU A 105 6.41 -8.14 3.56
N THR A 106 6.38 -8.69 4.77
CA THR A 106 5.32 -8.46 5.76
C THR A 106 5.77 -7.40 6.75
N LEU A 107 5.02 -6.32 6.85
CA LEU A 107 5.35 -5.15 7.63
C LEU A 107 4.43 -5.06 8.84
N SER A 108 5.01 -4.84 10.03
CA SER A 108 4.24 -4.59 11.24
C SER A 108 4.07 -3.08 11.45
N PRO A 109 2.89 -2.50 11.22
CA PRO A 109 2.65 -1.09 11.50
C PRO A 109 2.79 -0.84 13.01
N GLN A 110 3.40 0.29 13.36
CA GLN A 110 3.49 0.76 14.73
C GLN A 110 2.23 1.57 15.04
N ASP A 111 1.61 1.29 16.19
CA ASP A 111 0.58 2.19 16.73
C ASP A 111 1.24 3.44 17.31
N LEU A 112 1.17 4.56 16.59
CA LEU A 112 1.77 5.83 16.97
C LEU A 112 0.86 6.69 17.86
N THR A 113 -0.32 6.21 18.26
CA THR A 113 -1.27 6.99 19.08
C THR A 113 -0.87 7.08 20.56
N GLY A 114 -0.04 6.13 21.04
CA GLY A 114 0.38 6.04 22.43
C GLY A 114 1.86 6.34 22.66
N GLN A 115 2.15 7.08 23.73
CA GLN A 115 3.51 7.30 24.22
C GLN A 115 4.16 5.98 24.66
N THR A 116 5.44 5.82 24.35
CA THR A 116 6.26 4.69 24.83
C THR A 116 7.64 5.20 25.25
N PRO A 117 8.46 4.40 25.97
CA PRO A 117 9.81 4.83 26.36
C PRO A 117 10.72 5.25 25.19
N TYR A 118 10.48 4.69 24.00
CA TYR A 118 11.23 5.01 22.78
C TYR A 118 10.52 6.04 21.89
N ARG A 119 9.24 6.31 22.13
CA ARG A 119 8.42 7.28 21.41
C ARG A 119 7.81 8.23 22.41
N ASP A 120 8.64 9.14 22.90
CA ASP A 120 8.34 10.07 23.98
C ASP A 120 8.12 11.50 23.49
N PHE A 121 8.23 11.71 22.18
CA PHE A 121 8.05 13.00 21.53
C PHE A 121 6.75 13.02 20.73
N GLU A 122 5.88 13.96 21.06
CA GLU A 122 4.56 14.16 20.48
C GLU A 122 4.64 15.18 19.33
N ILE A 123 4.10 14.81 18.18
CA ILE A 123 3.84 15.73 17.08
C ILE A 123 2.34 15.96 17.03
N GLN A 124 1.94 17.23 16.96
CA GLN A 124 0.56 17.62 16.76
C GLN A 124 0.44 18.37 15.43
N CYS A 125 -0.52 17.98 14.60
CA CYS A 125 -0.90 18.73 13.41
C CYS A 125 -2.42 18.77 13.35
N GLN A 126 -2.98 19.96 13.56
CA GLN A 126 -4.41 20.16 13.72
C GLN A 126 -4.99 19.26 14.84
N GLU A 127 -5.97 18.41 14.52
CA GLU A 127 -6.63 17.49 15.46
C GLU A 127 -5.94 16.13 15.57
N ARG A 128 -4.82 15.92 14.86
CA ARG A 128 -4.07 14.66 14.89
C ARG A 128 -2.78 14.77 15.70
N THR A 129 -2.48 13.67 16.37
CA THR A 129 -1.31 13.53 17.23
C THR A 129 -0.60 12.21 16.96
N TRP A 130 0.74 12.23 16.97
CA TRP A 130 1.59 11.04 16.87
C TRP A 130 2.71 11.08 17.90
N PHE A 131 3.02 9.95 18.51
CA PHE A 131 4.20 9.76 19.33
C PHE A 131 5.30 9.05 18.52
N ILE A 132 6.45 9.69 18.38
CA ILE A 132 7.53 9.25 17.49
C ILE A 132 8.89 9.13 18.20
N ASP A 133 9.78 8.32 17.62
CA ASP A 133 11.18 8.29 17.99
C ASP A 133 11.96 9.28 17.11
N VAL A 134 12.13 10.51 17.61
CA VAL A 134 12.90 11.55 16.90
C VAL A 134 14.38 11.21 16.73
N THR A 135 14.92 10.30 17.56
CA THR A 135 16.32 9.86 17.43
C THR A 135 16.48 9.02 16.17
N TYR A 136 15.57 8.07 15.97
CA TYR A 136 15.50 7.28 14.76
C TYR A 136 15.21 8.17 13.55
N LEU A 137 14.22 9.07 13.62
CA LEU A 137 13.90 9.94 12.47
C LEU A 137 15.06 10.87 12.09
N ALA A 138 15.78 11.43 13.06
CA ALA A 138 16.97 12.25 12.78
C ALA A 138 18.07 11.46 12.04
N SER A 139 18.15 10.14 12.26
CA SER A 139 19.11 9.28 11.54
C SER A 139 18.78 9.09 10.05
N LEU A 140 17.52 9.33 9.63
CA LEU A 140 17.10 9.26 8.24
C LEU A 140 17.57 10.47 7.40
N GLY A 141 18.01 11.54 8.07
CA GLY A 141 18.48 12.78 7.43
C GLY A 141 17.37 13.80 7.16
N GLY A 142 17.69 14.82 6.36
CA GLY A 142 16.85 16.01 6.16
C GLY A 142 17.01 17.05 7.27
N THR A 143 16.32 18.19 7.16
CA THR A 143 16.41 19.28 8.16
C THR A 143 15.31 19.22 9.22
N LEU A 144 14.16 18.61 8.90
CA LEU A 144 12.99 18.55 9.78
C LEU A 144 13.26 17.71 11.04
N PHE A 145 13.66 16.46 10.87
CA PHE A 145 13.81 15.51 11.97
C PHE A 145 14.95 15.84 12.95
N PRO A 146 16.13 16.31 12.50
CA PRO A 146 17.15 16.80 13.42
C PRO A 146 16.68 17.98 14.28
N GLY A 147 15.86 18.88 13.73
CA GLY A 147 15.28 19.98 14.49
C GLY A 147 14.38 19.50 15.63
N TRP A 148 13.55 18.48 15.38
CA TRP A 148 12.74 17.84 16.43
C TRP A 148 13.59 17.12 17.47
N CYS A 149 14.65 16.44 17.04
CA CYS A 149 15.59 15.78 17.95
C CYS A 149 16.31 16.79 18.85
N GLU A 150 16.70 17.97 18.33
CA GLU A 150 17.31 19.04 19.12
C GLU A 150 16.33 19.60 20.16
N MET A 151 15.07 19.80 19.78
CA MET A 151 14.01 20.19 20.72
C MET A 151 13.87 19.17 21.87
N ARG A 152 13.86 17.88 21.54
CA ARG A 152 13.87 16.81 22.54
C ARG A 152 15.08 16.88 23.48
N SER A 153 16.28 17.10 22.94
CA SER A 153 17.49 17.26 23.75
C SER A 153 17.43 18.46 24.70
N LYS A 154 16.64 19.49 24.36
CA LYS A 154 16.36 20.67 25.21
C LYS A 154 15.24 20.43 26.24
N GLY A 155 14.67 19.21 26.29
CA GLY A 155 13.60 18.84 27.21
C GLY A 155 12.18 19.13 26.72
N ILE A 156 12.03 19.63 25.49
CA ILE A 156 10.72 19.82 24.85
C ILE A 156 10.22 18.47 24.38
N LYS A 157 8.98 18.12 24.70
CA LYS A 157 8.40 16.81 24.35
C LYS A 157 7.29 16.88 23.32
N THR A 158 6.89 18.06 22.90
CA THR A 158 5.77 18.27 21.98
C THR A 158 6.19 19.27 20.89
N CYS A 159 5.73 19.06 19.67
CA CYS A 159 5.90 19.98 18.55
C CYS A 159 4.59 20.12 17.78
N GLU A 160 4.13 21.36 17.62
CA GLU A 160 3.01 21.67 16.75
C GLU A 160 3.53 21.99 15.35
N VAL A 161 2.99 21.30 14.33
CA VAL A 161 3.36 21.45 12.92
C VAL A 161 2.22 22.17 12.21
N ASN A 162 2.49 23.41 11.80
CA ASN A 162 1.49 24.32 11.20
C ASN A 162 1.79 24.66 9.74
N ASP A 163 2.96 24.26 9.27
CA ASP A 163 3.59 24.58 8.00
C ASP A 163 3.39 23.50 6.93
N MET A 164 2.65 22.43 7.24
CA MET A 164 2.21 21.41 6.28
C MET A 164 0.80 20.92 6.59
N SER A 165 0.15 20.30 5.60
CA SER A 165 -1.16 19.69 5.81
C SER A 165 -1.07 18.38 6.59
N THR A 166 -2.15 18.03 7.30
CA THR A 166 -2.28 16.73 7.99
C THR A 166 -2.06 15.55 7.06
N TYR A 167 -2.49 15.65 5.80
CA TYR A 167 -2.29 14.60 4.79
C TYR A 167 -0.82 14.40 4.42
N GLU A 168 -0.07 15.49 4.19
CA GLU A 168 1.35 15.40 3.87
C GLU A 168 2.15 14.86 5.06
N LEU A 169 1.78 15.26 6.28
CA LEU A 169 2.41 14.74 7.49
C LEU A 169 2.06 13.26 7.70
N ASP A 170 0.80 12.84 7.49
CA ASP A 170 0.41 11.43 7.50
C ASP A 170 1.28 10.62 6.53
N CYS A 171 1.46 11.10 5.29
CA CYS A 171 2.31 10.43 4.31
C CYS A 171 3.76 10.31 4.79
N LEU A 172 4.32 11.37 5.39
CA LEU A 172 5.68 11.36 5.91
C LEU A 172 5.84 10.40 7.09
N ILE A 173 4.89 10.41 8.03
CA ILE A 173 4.87 9.55 9.21
C ILE A 173 4.66 8.09 8.82
N ASP A 174 3.75 7.82 7.89
CA ASP A 174 3.53 6.49 7.33
C ASP A 174 4.79 5.98 6.62
N ALA A 175 5.46 6.84 5.86
CA ALA A 175 6.68 6.48 5.17
C ALA A 175 7.86 6.25 6.12
N THR A 176 7.94 6.88 7.30
CA THR A 176 9.16 6.85 8.12
C THR A 176 8.99 6.13 9.46
N ALA A 177 7.96 6.47 10.21
CA ALA A 177 7.76 6.04 11.59
C ALA A 177 6.85 4.80 11.69
N LYS A 178 5.81 4.70 10.87
CA LYS A 178 4.81 3.62 10.95
C LYS A 178 5.42 2.24 10.71
N TYR A 179 6.35 2.11 9.76
CA TYR A 179 6.99 0.83 9.46
C TYR A 179 8.45 0.75 9.93
N ARG A 180 8.97 1.81 10.59
CA ARG A 180 10.40 1.96 10.94
C ARG A 180 11.37 1.74 9.77
N GLN A 181 10.90 2.02 8.55
CA GLN A 181 11.71 2.02 7.33
C GLN A 181 11.02 2.87 6.27
N ILE A 182 11.79 3.44 5.35
CA ILE A 182 11.26 4.24 4.25
C ILE A 182 10.59 3.35 3.22
N VAL A 183 9.25 3.40 3.18
CA VAL A 183 8.45 2.70 2.17
C VAL A 183 7.97 3.69 1.12
N VAL A 184 8.63 3.70 -0.05
CA VAL A 184 8.18 4.48 -1.22
C VAL A 184 7.41 3.54 -2.16
N THR A 185 6.14 3.81 -2.39
CA THR A 185 5.26 2.97 -3.23
C THR A 185 4.73 3.72 -4.45
N ARG A 186 4.46 2.94 -5.51
CA ARG A 186 3.84 3.29 -6.81
C ARG A 186 4.74 3.90 -7.88
N CYS A 187 5.32 3.03 -8.70
CA CYS A 187 5.56 3.27 -10.12
C CYS A 187 4.61 2.39 -10.95
N LEU A 188 3.67 3.00 -11.66
CA LEU A 188 2.88 2.31 -12.67
C LEU A 188 3.69 2.27 -13.96
N PHE A 189 4.04 1.07 -14.44
CA PHE A 189 4.56 0.88 -15.79
C PHE A 189 3.40 0.44 -16.68
N ARG A 190 3.08 1.29 -17.67
CA ARG A 190 2.14 0.99 -18.75
C ARG A 190 2.89 0.48 -19.97
#